data_AF-A0A2C6B5W4-F1
#
_entry.id   AF-A0A2C6B5W4-F1
#
_cell.length_a   1.000
_cell.length_b   1.000
_cell.length_c   1.000
_cell.angle_alpha   90.00
_cell.angle_beta   90.00
_cell.angle_gamma   90.00
#
_symmetry.space_group_name_H-M   'P 1'
#
loop_
_entity.id
_entity.type
_entity.pdbx_description
1 polymer ?
#
loop_
_entity_poly.entity_id
_entity_poly.type
_entity_poly.pdbx_seq_one_letter_code
_entity_poly.pdbx_strand_id
1 'polypeptide(L)'
;MIQLYAKNRMPGKKKQAQEVTALREDMSGWVTTLVPLDKEELDLFSLSQDKQVVQTGMAGVKAKGVFTTIFQEPVVAYSYKRYLGEKVNELLLAKTAEHEYIYWTRNGESTLSIDGQEVGKISADRILYGAKSGKEIARIKSQPQDNFLPVSVGNRDVGSLNTQLPSKEDALSQRAFEFIPGDLSQQEEQLFLALVTRELVKQGLPNK
;
A
#
# COMPACT_ATOMS: atom_id res chain seq x y z
N MET A 1 -27.64 -10.40 -16.60
CA MET A 1 -26.18 -10.55 -16.56
C MET A 1 -25.40 -9.39 -17.18
N ILE A 2 -25.83 -8.78 -18.30
CA ILE A 2 -25.09 -7.71 -18.99
C ILE A 2 -24.93 -6.41 -18.15
N GLN A 3 -25.87 -6.10 -17.26
CA GLN A 3 -25.81 -4.88 -16.42
C GLN A 3 -24.74 -4.90 -15.31
N LEU A 4 -24.29 -6.08 -14.83
CA LEU A 4 -23.23 -6.15 -13.80
C LEU A 4 -21.86 -5.81 -14.39
N TYR A 5 -21.58 -6.25 -15.62
CA TYR A 5 -20.31 -6.02 -16.34
C TYR A 5 -20.06 -4.54 -16.68
N ALA A 6 -21.11 -3.72 -16.79
CA ALA A 6 -20.98 -2.29 -17.04
C ALA A 6 -20.68 -1.48 -15.76
N LYS A 7 -21.05 -1.97 -14.58
CA LYS A 7 -21.03 -1.19 -13.33
C LYS A 7 -19.69 -1.18 -12.57
N ASN A 8 -18.83 -2.20 -12.72
CA ASN A 8 -17.53 -2.24 -12.03
C ASN A 8 -16.31 -2.28 -12.95
N ARG A 9 -16.38 -1.52 -14.06
CA ARG A 9 -15.21 -1.19 -14.87
C ARG A 9 -14.48 0.00 -14.28
N MET A 10 -13.20 0.12 -14.62
CA MET A 10 -12.38 1.22 -14.14
C MET A 10 -12.99 2.58 -14.55
N PRO A 11 -13.12 3.53 -13.61
CA PRO A 11 -13.68 4.84 -13.89
C PRO A 11 -12.79 5.64 -14.85
N GLY A 12 -13.44 6.45 -15.70
CA GLY A 12 -12.79 7.53 -16.44
C GLY A 12 -12.42 8.71 -15.53
N LYS A 13 -11.61 9.65 -16.04
CA LYS A 13 -11.06 10.79 -15.27
C LYS A 13 -12.11 11.55 -14.44
N LYS A 14 -13.29 11.82 -15.02
CA LYS A 14 -14.39 12.57 -14.37
C LYS A 14 -14.93 11.91 -13.10
N LYS A 15 -14.77 10.60 -12.92
CA LYS A 15 -15.27 9.85 -11.75
C LYS A 15 -14.18 9.45 -10.76
N GLN A 16 -12.90 9.75 -11.05
CA GLN A 16 -11.80 9.35 -10.16
C GLN A 16 -11.89 10.00 -8.79
N ALA A 17 -12.22 11.29 -8.72
CA ALA A 17 -12.38 12.00 -7.45
C ALA A 17 -13.50 11.40 -6.58
N GLN A 18 -14.60 10.97 -7.21
CA GLN A 18 -15.72 10.31 -6.51
C GLN A 18 -15.29 8.96 -5.94
N GLU A 19 -14.53 8.18 -6.70
CA GLU A 19 -14.05 6.86 -6.25
C GLU A 19 -13.02 6.98 -5.13
N VAL A 20 -12.11 7.96 -5.20
CA VAL A 20 -11.21 8.29 -4.09
C VAL A 20 -12.00 8.72 -2.84
N THR A 21 -13.03 9.54 -3.00
CA THR A 21 -13.87 10.00 -1.88
C THR A 21 -14.58 8.83 -1.21
N ALA A 22 -15.15 7.91 -1.99
CA ALA A 22 -15.78 6.70 -1.46
C ALA A 22 -14.80 5.83 -0.66
N LEU A 23 -13.56 5.67 -1.14
CA LEU A 23 -12.53 4.93 -0.39
C LEU A 23 -12.13 5.63 0.91
N ARG A 24 -12.09 6.98 0.95
CA ARG A 24 -11.85 7.73 2.18
C ARG A 24 -12.99 7.53 3.20
N GLU A 25 -14.23 7.62 2.74
CA GLU A 25 -15.41 7.43 3.58
C GLU A 25 -15.42 6.02 4.21
N ASP A 26 -15.04 5.00 3.45
CA ASP A 26 -14.96 3.59 3.89
C ASP A 26 -14.02 3.36 5.09
N MET A 27 -13.07 4.28 5.35
CA MET A 27 -12.09 4.23 6.43
C MET A 27 -12.21 5.36 7.45
N SER A 28 -13.17 6.28 7.27
CA SER A 28 -13.27 7.52 8.06
C SER A 28 -13.22 7.29 9.58
N GLY A 29 -13.86 6.22 10.08
CA GLY A 29 -13.85 5.86 11.50
C GLY A 29 -12.54 5.25 12.03
N TRP A 30 -11.57 4.93 11.18
CA TRP A 30 -10.27 4.37 11.57
C TRP A 30 -9.14 5.39 11.43
N VAL A 31 -9.26 6.31 10.47
CA VAL A 31 -8.24 7.33 10.21
C VAL A 31 -8.03 8.24 11.43
N THR A 32 -9.08 8.53 12.20
CA THR A 32 -8.99 9.40 13.39
C THR A 32 -8.29 8.76 14.58
N THR A 33 -8.05 7.44 14.53
CA THR A 33 -7.38 6.71 15.62
C THR A 33 -5.93 6.40 15.30
N LEU A 34 -5.44 6.74 14.10
CA LEU A 34 -4.07 6.43 13.68
C LEU A 34 -3.07 7.20 14.54
N VAL A 35 -2.07 6.47 15.05
CA VAL A 35 -0.92 7.09 15.72
C VAL A 35 0.09 7.58 14.67
N PRO A 36 0.83 8.67 14.94
CA PRO A 36 2.00 9.04 14.14
C PRO A 36 2.93 7.85 13.96
N LEU A 37 3.59 7.80 12.80
CA LEU A 37 4.43 6.67 12.42
C LEU A 37 5.87 7.16 12.42
N ASP A 38 6.43 7.35 13.61
CA ASP A 38 7.83 7.70 13.75
C ASP A 38 8.73 6.46 13.63
N LYS A 39 10.04 6.66 13.78
CA LYS A 39 11.04 5.60 13.66
C LYS A 39 10.78 4.42 14.61
N GLU A 40 10.37 4.69 15.84
CA GLU A 40 10.11 3.65 16.83
C GLU A 40 8.94 2.79 16.37
N GLU A 41 7.82 3.38 15.92
CA GLU A 41 6.72 2.56 15.41
C GLU A 41 6.93 2.00 13.99
N LEU A 42 7.87 2.51 13.19
CA LEU A 42 8.37 1.80 12.00
C LEU A 42 9.06 0.48 12.38
N ASP A 43 9.90 0.48 13.41
CA ASP A 43 10.58 -0.73 13.90
C ASP A 43 9.59 -1.71 14.56
N LEU A 44 8.48 -1.19 15.08
CA LEU A 44 7.41 -1.98 15.70
C LEU A 44 6.28 -2.35 14.74
N PHE A 45 6.32 -1.90 13.48
CA PHE A 45 5.26 -2.15 12.51
C PHE A 45 5.07 -3.67 12.34
N SER A 46 3.85 -4.16 12.52
CA SER A 46 3.55 -5.59 12.44
C SER A 46 3.05 -6.00 11.05
N LEU A 47 3.29 -7.26 10.67
CA LEU A 47 2.62 -7.88 9.53
C LEU A 47 1.12 -8.09 9.78
N SER A 48 0.68 -8.04 11.03
CA SER A 48 -0.72 -8.19 11.39
C SER A 48 -1.60 -7.04 10.92
N GLN A 49 -2.87 -7.39 10.67
CA GLN A 49 -3.92 -6.44 10.33
C GLN A 49 -5.09 -6.62 11.28
N ASP A 50 -5.58 -5.52 11.83
CA ASP A 50 -6.88 -5.46 12.49
C ASP A 50 -7.97 -5.10 11.46
N LYS A 51 -9.21 -5.53 11.74
CA LYS A 51 -10.42 -5.18 10.97
C LYS A 51 -10.33 -5.48 9.47
N GLN A 52 -9.48 -6.42 9.07
CA GLN A 52 -9.36 -6.78 7.67
C GLN A 52 -10.66 -7.38 7.16
N VAL A 53 -11.23 -6.77 6.12
CA VAL A 53 -12.40 -7.28 5.42
C VAL A 53 -12.03 -7.39 3.95
N VAL A 54 -12.02 -8.62 3.43
CA VAL A 54 -11.83 -8.88 2.00
C VAL A 54 -13.13 -9.42 1.41
N GLN A 55 -13.68 -8.73 0.42
CA GLN A 55 -14.87 -9.11 -0.30
C GLN A 55 -14.51 -9.44 -1.75
N THR A 56 -14.62 -10.73 -2.09
CA THR A 56 -14.47 -11.20 -3.46
C THR A 56 -15.83 -11.60 -4.02
N GLY A 57 -16.14 -11.16 -5.24
CA GLY A 57 -17.38 -11.55 -5.89
C GLY A 57 -17.36 -11.32 -7.40
N MET A 58 -18.50 -11.55 -8.05
CA MET A 58 -18.68 -11.36 -9.50
C MET A 58 -18.37 -9.93 -9.96
N ALA A 59 -18.52 -8.95 -9.07
CA ALA A 59 -18.23 -7.57 -9.39
C ALA A 59 -16.74 -7.22 -9.31
N GLY A 60 -15.87 -7.99 -8.65
CA GLY A 60 -14.46 -7.65 -8.44
C GLY A 60 -13.97 -8.00 -7.04
N VAL A 61 -12.91 -7.33 -6.59
CA VAL A 61 -12.37 -7.48 -5.22
C VAL A 61 -12.45 -6.12 -4.53
N LYS A 62 -12.94 -6.09 -3.31
CA LYS A 62 -12.79 -4.96 -2.40
C LYS A 62 -12.09 -5.43 -1.15
N ALA A 63 -11.24 -4.59 -0.57
CA ALA A 63 -10.67 -4.86 0.72
C ALA A 63 -10.49 -3.58 1.52
N LYS A 64 -10.47 -3.70 2.83
CA LYS A 64 -10.07 -2.62 3.73
C LYS A 64 -9.55 -3.22 5.02
N GLY A 65 -8.72 -2.48 5.73
CA GLY A 65 -8.16 -2.92 7.01
C GLY A 65 -7.27 -1.85 7.63
N VAL A 66 -6.72 -2.19 8.79
CA VAL A 66 -5.79 -1.35 9.53
C VAL A 66 -4.55 -2.19 9.88
N PHE A 67 -3.37 -1.74 9.48
CA PHE A 67 -2.12 -2.30 9.99
C PHE A 67 -1.81 -1.69 11.36
N THR A 68 -1.22 -2.51 12.23
CA THR A 68 -0.88 -2.12 13.59
C THR A 68 0.59 -2.33 13.90
N THR A 69 1.07 -1.74 14.98
CA THR A 69 2.34 -2.15 15.62
C THR A 69 2.18 -3.52 16.31
N ILE A 70 3.27 -4.11 16.77
CA ILE A 70 3.25 -5.30 17.65
C ILE A 70 2.55 -5.02 19.00
N PHE A 71 2.36 -3.75 19.36
CA PHE A 71 1.56 -3.32 20.51
C PHE A 71 0.11 -2.98 20.16
N GLN A 72 -0.33 -3.34 18.95
CA GLN A 72 -1.70 -3.16 18.44
C GLN A 72 -2.12 -1.68 18.27
N GLU A 73 -1.15 -0.78 18.13
CA GLU A 73 -1.44 0.62 17.82
C GLU A 73 -1.69 0.76 16.31
N PRO A 74 -2.81 1.37 15.89
CA PRO A 74 -3.15 1.47 14.48
C PRO A 74 -2.29 2.53 13.79
N VAL A 75 -1.55 2.14 12.74
CA VAL A 75 -0.55 3.00 12.09
C VAL A 75 -0.89 3.30 10.63
N VAL A 76 -1.57 2.39 9.94
CA VAL A 76 -2.01 2.58 8.54
C VAL A 76 -3.42 2.05 8.35
N ALA A 77 -4.33 2.88 7.87
CA ALA A 77 -5.63 2.44 7.34
C ALA A 77 -5.57 2.33 5.81
N TYR A 78 -6.22 1.33 5.22
CA TYR A 78 -6.33 1.23 3.76
C TYR A 78 -7.71 0.79 3.29
N SER A 79 -8.04 1.20 2.06
CA SER A 79 -9.20 0.76 1.31
C SER A 79 -8.79 0.51 -0.14
N TYR A 80 -9.27 -0.59 -0.69
CA TYR A 80 -8.83 -1.18 -1.94
C TYR A 80 -10.04 -1.61 -2.77
N LYS A 81 -9.94 -1.38 -4.08
CA LYS A 81 -10.93 -1.83 -5.06
C LYS A 81 -10.24 -2.28 -6.35
N ARG A 82 -10.43 -3.55 -6.72
CA ARG A 82 -10.12 -4.09 -8.04
C ARG A 82 -11.34 -4.04 -8.94
N TYR A 83 -11.15 -3.48 -10.13
CA TYR A 83 -12.15 -3.39 -11.19
C TYR A 83 -12.07 -4.62 -12.11
N LEU A 84 -13.16 -4.87 -12.82
CA LEU A 84 -13.21 -5.92 -13.85
C LEU A 84 -12.42 -5.49 -15.10
N GLY A 85 -11.71 -6.44 -15.70
CA GLY A 85 -10.95 -6.28 -16.94
C GLY A 85 -9.94 -7.41 -17.13
N GLU A 86 -9.44 -7.58 -18.35
CA GLU A 86 -8.39 -8.57 -18.67
C GLU A 86 -7.07 -8.20 -18.01
N LYS A 87 -6.73 -6.90 -18.00
CA LYS A 87 -5.56 -6.37 -17.31
C LYS A 87 -5.92 -5.90 -15.90
N VAL A 88 -4.89 -5.83 -15.04
CA VAL A 88 -5.03 -5.32 -13.67
C VAL A 88 -5.47 -3.85 -13.71
N ASN A 89 -6.64 -3.58 -13.15
CA ASN A 89 -7.18 -2.25 -12.97
C ASN A 89 -7.69 -2.15 -11.52
N GLU A 90 -7.11 -1.24 -10.75
CA GLU A 90 -7.38 -1.14 -9.31
C GLU A 90 -7.13 0.28 -8.80
N LEU A 91 -7.73 0.56 -7.65
CA LEU A 91 -7.50 1.74 -6.84
C LEU A 91 -7.18 1.29 -5.42
N LEU A 92 -6.07 1.77 -4.89
CA LEU A 92 -5.70 1.64 -3.49
C LEU A 92 -5.58 3.04 -2.90
N LEU A 93 -6.19 3.24 -1.74
CA LEU A 93 -5.94 4.39 -0.88
C LEU A 93 -5.43 3.87 0.46
N ALA A 94 -4.29 4.36 0.89
CA ALA A 94 -3.72 4.08 2.20
C ALA A 94 -3.42 5.40 2.91
N LYS A 95 -3.54 5.42 4.23
CA LYS A 95 -3.38 6.63 5.04
C LYS A 95 -2.67 6.31 6.34
N THR A 96 -1.63 7.07 6.66
CA THR A 96 -1.04 7.18 8.00
C THR A 96 -1.66 8.38 8.72
N ALA A 97 -1.23 8.67 9.95
CA ALA A 97 -1.64 9.89 10.63
C ALA A 97 -1.24 11.17 9.84
N GLU A 98 -0.14 11.10 9.08
CA GLU A 98 0.48 12.28 8.45
C GLU A 98 0.28 12.34 6.93
N HIS A 99 0.21 11.19 6.25
CA HIS A 99 0.25 11.11 4.80
C HIS A 99 -0.89 10.28 4.21
N GLU A 100 -1.37 10.71 3.04
CA GLU A 100 -2.30 9.97 2.19
C GLU A 100 -1.61 9.50 0.91
N TYR A 101 -1.67 8.19 0.67
CA TYR A 101 -1.10 7.53 -0.51
C TYR A 101 -2.22 6.99 -1.40
N ILE A 102 -2.26 7.44 -2.66
CA ILE A 102 -3.24 6.99 -3.65
C ILE A 102 -2.52 6.31 -4.80
N TYR A 103 -2.91 5.07 -5.09
CA TYR A 103 -2.38 4.27 -6.18
C TYR A 103 -3.48 4.00 -7.20
N TRP A 104 -3.28 4.52 -8.40
CA TRP A 104 -4.13 4.22 -9.56
C TRP A 104 -3.42 3.25 -10.48
N THR A 105 -3.83 1.98 -10.49
CA THR A 105 -3.29 1.00 -11.44
C THR A 105 -4.18 0.91 -12.67
N ARG A 106 -3.62 1.27 -13.82
CA ARG A 106 -4.26 1.15 -15.15
C ARG A 106 -3.47 0.17 -15.98
N ASN A 107 -4.12 -0.89 -16.46
CA ASN A 107 -3.47 -1.88 -17.33
C ASN A 107 -2.16 -2.47 -16.76
N GLY A 108 -2.05 -2.58 -15.43
CA GLY A 108 -0.86 -3.09 -14.74
C GLY A 108 0.17 -2.02 -14.31
N GLU A 109 0.07 -0.77 -14.76
CA GLU A 109 0.95 0.32 -14.34
C GLU A 109 0.29 1.17 -13.25
N SER A 110 0.95 1.37 -12.11
CA SER A 110 0.43 2.18 -11.01
C SER A 110 0.98 3.60 -11.07
N THR A 111 0.11 4.61 -11.01
CA THR A 111 0.50 5.99 -10.69
C THR A 111 0.34 6.20 -9.18
N LEU A 112 1.34 6.80 -8.54
CA LEU A 112 1.36 7.14 -7.12
C LEU A 112 1.16 8.64 -6.95
N SER A 113 0.22 9.01 -6.09
CA SER A 113 0.11 10.36 -5.53
C SER A 113 0.25 10.31 -4.01
N ILE A 114 1.00 11.26 -3.45
CA ILE A 114 1.15 11.45 -2.01
C ILE A 114 0.64 12.85 -1.67
N ASP A 115 -0.28 12.94 -0.72
CA ASP A 115 -0.91 14.20 -0.28
C ASP A 115 -1.47 15.04 -1.43
N GLY A 116 -2.06 14.35 -2.42
CA GLY A 116 -2.65 14.96 -3.61
C GLY A 116 -1.65 15.37 -4.70
N GLN A 117 -0.35 15.17 -4.51
CA GLN A 117 0.68 15.44 -5.51
C GLN A 117 1.12 14.17 -6.22
N GLU A 118 1.18 14.18 -7.55
CA GLU A 118 1.71 13.04 -8.32
C GLU A 118 3.22 12.92 -8.10
N VAL A 119 3.64 11.80 -7.50
CA VAL A 119 5.06 11.51 -7.21
C VAL A 119 5.70 10.75 -8.35
N GLY A 120 4.97 9.80 -8.96
CA GLY A 120 5.57 8.96 -9.99
C GLY A 120 4.74 7.76 -10.41
N LYS A 121 5.37 6.87 -11.17
CA LYS A 121 4.80 5.60 -11.63
C LYS A 121 5.58 4.42 -11.07
N ILE A 122 4.86 3.41 -10.59
CA ILE A 122 5.42 2.16 -10.10
C ILE A 122 5.26 1.10 -11.20
N SER A 123 6.39 0.52 -11.63
CA SER A 123 6.41 -0.57 -12.60
C SER A 123 5.98 -1.91 -12.00
N ALA A 124 5.81 -2.92 -12.85
CA ALA A 124 5.58 -4.30 -12.40
C ALA A 124 6.73 -4.82 -11.53
N ASP A 125 7.97 -4.38 -11.80
CA ASP A 125 9.18 -4.75 -11.05
C ASP A 125 9.36 -3.96 -9.74
N ARG A 126 8.30 -3.28 -9.26
CA ARG A 126 8.30 -2.52 -8.00
C ARG A 126 9.30 -1.36 -7.96
N ILE A 127 9.58 -0.78 -9.13
CA ILE A 127 10.43 0.42 -9.26
C ILE A 127 9.53 1.64 -9.39
N LEU A 128 9.75 2.65 -8.54
CA LEU A 128 9.11 3.95 -8.62
C LEU A 128 9.96 4.92 -9.45
N TYR A 129 9.39 5.38 -10.55
CA TYR A 129 9.96 6.41 -11.42
C TYR A 129 9.31 7.75 -11.13
N GLY A 130 10.11 8.78 -10.85
CA GLY A 130 9.62 10.11 -10.51
C GLY A 130 8.85 10.77 -11.66
N ALA A 131 7.71 11.39 -11.37
CA ALA A 131 6.84 11.99 -12.39
C ALA A 131 7.53 13.11 -13.18
N LYS A 132 8.37 13.92 -12.50
CA LYS A 132 9.11 15.02 -13.11
C LYS A 132 10.40 14.57 -13.81
N SER A 133 11.15 13.66 -13.20
CA SER A 133 12.48 13.28 -13.66
C SER A 133 12.46 12.11 -14.66
N GLY A 134 11.43 11.26 -14.61
CA GLY A 134 11.41 9.97 -15.30
C GLY A 134 12.45 8.97 -14.79
N LYS A 135 13.24 9.33 -13.77
CA LYS A 135 14.30 8.50 -13.20
C LYS A 135 13.77 7.66 -12.06
N GLU A 136 14.42 6.52 -11.82
CA GLU A 136 14.21 5.73 -10.62
C GLU A 136 14.49 6.60 -9.39
N ILE A 137 13.54 6.61 -8.44
CA ILE A 137 13.67 7.32 -7.16
C ILE A 137 13.54 6.38 -5.97
N ALA A 138 12.92 5.21 -6.13
CA ALA A 138 12.87 4.17 -5.11
C ALA A 138 12.54 2.80 -5.73
N ARG A 139 12.85 1.71 -5.04
CA ARG A 139 12.46 0.35 -5.45
C ARG A 139 12.33 -0.61 -4.28
N ILE A 140 11.56 -1.68 -4.50
CA ILE A 140 11.66 -2.93 -3.75
C ILE A 140 12.39 -3.95 -4.64
N LYS A 141 13.49 -4.54 -4.16
CA LYS A 141 14.23 -5.54 -4.95
C LYS A 141 13.35 -6.76 -5.25
N SER A 142 13.49 -7.33 -6.45
CA SER A 142 12.58 -8.40 -6.89
C SER A 142 12.80 -9.73 -6.18
N GLN A 143 14.04 -9.99 -5.78
CA GLN A 143 14.45 -11.24 -5.15
C GLN A 143 14.65 -11.03 -3.65
N PRO A 144 14.08 -11.89 -2.79
CA PRO A 144 14.33 -11.80 -1.37
C PRO A 144 15.78 -12.20 -1.04
N GLN A 145 16.33 -11.55 -0.02
CA GLN A 145 17.60 -11.88 0.64
C GLN A 145 17.24 -12.31 2.06
N ASP A 146 17.50 -13.58 2.40
CA ASP A 146 17.23 -14.15 3.72
C ASP A 146 15.78 -13.92 4.24
N ASN A 147 14.78 -14.05 3.35
CA ASN A 147 13.35 -13.79 3.58
C ASN A 147 12.94 -12.31 3.66
N PHE A 148 13.82 -11.39 3.32
CA PHE A 148 13.53 -9.96 3.29
C PHE A 148 13.61 -9.42 1.86
N LEU A 149 12.75 -8.47 1.50
CA LEU A 149 12.82 -7.72 0.25
C LEU A 149 13.42 -6.34 0.55
N PRO A 150 14.69 -6.08 0.20
CA PRO A 150 15.29 -4.79 0.44
C PRO A 150 14.58 -3.67 -0.33
N VAL A 151 14.43 -2.54 0.35
CA VAL A 151 13.85 -1.30 -0.19
C VAL A 151 14.94 -0.25 -0.23
N SER A 152 15.06 0.42 -1.37
CA SER A 152 16.02 1.51 -1.55
C SER A 152 15.34 2.78 -2.05
N VAL A 153 15.87 3.92 -1.63
CA VAL A 153 15.50 5.26 -2.10
C VAL A 153 16.76 5.91 -2.66
N GLY A 154 16.71 6.31 -3.93
CA GLY A 154 17.92 6.65 -4.70
C GLY A 154 18.92 5.50 -4.66
N ASN A 155 20.13 5.76 -4.14
CA ASN A 155 21.21 4.78 -4.02
C ASN A 155 21.39 4.23 -2.60
N ARG A 156 20.44 4.48 -1.69
CA ARG A 156 20.53 4.10 -0.29
C ARG A 156 19.49 3.05 0.05
N ASP A 157 19.91 1.97 0.70
CA ASP A 157 18.98 1.00 1.30
C ASP A 157 18.37 1.62 2.57
N VAL A 158 17.04 1.60 2.66
CA VAL A 158 16.24 2.31 3.68
C VAL A 158 15.40 1.38 4.55
N GLY A 159 15.57 0.08 4.39
CA GLY A 159 14.86 -0.96 5.12
C GLY A 159 14.61 -2.18 4.25
N SER A 160 14.00 -3.21 4.83
CA SER A 160 13.56 -4.38 4.08
C SER A 160 12.20 -4.85 4.56
N LEU A 161 11.36 -5.32 3.63
CA LEU A 161 10.06 -5.90 3.91
C LEU A 161 10.20 -7.40 4.18
N ASN A 162 9.67 -7.86 5.31
CA ASN A 162 9.57 -9.28 5.62
C ASN A 162 8.61 -9.98 4.64
N THR A 163 9.03 -11.11 4.07
CA THR A 163 8.23 -11.91 3.12
C THR A 163 7.52 -13.10 3.75
N GLN A 164 7.80 -13.38 5.01
CA GLN A 164 7.14 -14.46 5.72
C GLN A 164 5.68 -14.09 5.90
N LEU A 165 4.77 -14.97 5.46
CA LEU A 165 3.36 -14.80 5.76
C LEU A 165 3.17 -15.11 7.25
N PRO A 166 2.47 -14.25 8.01
CA PRO A 166 2.25 -14.52 9.42
C PRO A 166 1.49 -15.83 9.59
N SER A 167 2.04 -16.74 10.40
CA SER A 167 1.30 -17.89 10.89
C SER A 167 0.17 -17.38 11.80
N LYS A 168 -0.96 -18.11 11.91
CA LYS A 168 -2.05 -17.69 12.82
C LYS A 168 -1.61 -17.58 14.28
N GLU A 169 -0.51 -18.24 14.66
CA GLU A 169 0.00 -18.30 16.03
C GLU A 169 1.03 -17.19 16.32
N ASP A 170 1.74 -16.67 15.31
CA ASP A 170 2.80 -15.65 15.48
C ASP A 170 2.48 -14.27 14.86
N ALA A 171 1.30 -14.09 14.25
CA ALA A 171 0.98 -12.88 13.49
C ALA A 171 1.19 -11.57 14.26
N LEU A 172 0.98 -11.58 15.58
CA LEU A 172 1.05 -10.40 16.44
C LEU A 172 2.48 -10.00 16.83
N SER A 173 3.45 -10.91 16.75
CA SER A 173 4.85 -10.66 17.15
C SER A 173 5.79 -10.42 15.96
N GLN A 174 5.33 -10.69 14.73
CA GLN A 174 6.18 -10.53 13.56
C GLN A 174 6.19 -9.08 13.07
N ARG A 175 7.40 -8.52 13.06
CA ARG A 175 7.70 -7.22 12.45
C ARG A 175 7.63 -7.32 10.93
N ALA A 176 7.00 -6.32 10.32
CA ALA A 176 6.91 -6.18 8.88
C ALA A 176 8.22 -5.70 8.27
N PHE A 177 9.00 -4.91 9.01
CA PHE A 177 10.20 -4.28 8.50
C PHE A 177 11.42 -4.65 9.34
N GLU A 178 12.57 -4.71 8.67
CA GLU A 178 13.88 -4.92 9.28
C GLU A 178 14.91 -3.98 8.65
N PHE A 179 16.03 -3.78 9.34
CA PHE A 179 17.18 -2.98 8.87
C PHE A 179 16.85 -1.51 8.57
N ILE A 180 15.92 -0.92 9.32
CA ILE A 180 15.57 0.50 9.21
C ILE A 180 16.74 1.38 9.69
N PRO A 181 17.32 2.24 8.83
CA PRO A 181 18.41 3.12 9.24
C PRO A 181 17.98 4.12 10.33
N GLY A 182 18.92 4.48 11.20
CA GLY A 182 18.62 5.36 12.33
C GLY A 182 18.41 6.83 11.97
N ASP A 183 18.79 7.23 10.76
CA ASP A 183 18.91 8.59 10.24
C ASP A 183 18.10 8.79 8.95
N LEU A 184 16.95 8.10 8.81
CA LEU A 184 16.06 8.30 7.67
C LEU A 184 15.60 9.75 7.57
N SER A 185 15.70 10.31 6.37
CA SER A 185 15.04 11.57 6.06
C SER A 185 13.54 11.38 5.88
N GLN A 186 12.75 12.44 6.10
CA GLN A 186 11.29 12.42 5.87
C GLN A 186 10.93 11.95 4.45
N GLN A 187 11.74 12.32 3.44
CA GLN A 187 11.50 11.88 2.07
C GLN A 187 11.75 10.38 1.90
N GLU A 188 12.81 9.84 2.50
CA GLU A 188 13.10 8.40 2.43
C GLU A 188 12.03 7.59 3.14
N GLU A 189 11.60 8.04 4.31
CA GLU A 189 10.51 7.43 5.07
C GLU A 189 9.19 7.41 4.28
N GLN A 190 8.81 8.56 3.71
CA GLN A 190 7.59 8.67 2.91
C GLN A 190 7.62 7.75 1.68
N LEU A 191 8.74 7.67 0.97
CA LEU A 191 8.88 6.79 -0.19
C LEU A 191 8.96 5.31 0.19
N PHE A 192 9.60 5.00 1.32
CA PHE A 192 9.62 3.66 1.90
C PHE A 192 8.20 3.20 2.22
N LEU A 193 7.46 3.97 3.03
CA LEU A 193 6.07 3.69 3.41
C LEU A 193 5.16 3.54 2.19
N ALA A 194 5.31 4.39 1.17
CA ALA A 194 4.53 4.28 -0.06
C ALA A 194 4.73 2.91 -0.76
N LEU A 195 5.97 2.44 -0.86
CA LEU A 195 6.25 1.17 -1.53
C LEU A 195 5.80 -0.02 -0.69
N VAL A 196 6.17 -0.07 0.59
CA VAL A 196 5.90 -1.24 1.44
C VAL A 196 4.43 -1.38 1.78
N THR A 197 3.71 -0.28 2.01
CA THR A 197 2.27 -0.34 2.31
C THR A 197 1.49 -0.94 1.14
N ARG A 198 1.81 -0.52 -0.09
CA ARG A 198 1.20 -1.10 -1.29
C ARG A 198 1.47 -2.60 -1.37
N GLU A 199 2.70 -3.01 -1.10
CA GLU A 199 3.09 -4.42 -1.18
C GLU A 199 2.39 -5.25 -0.10
N LEU A 200 2.36 -4.78 1.15
CA LEU A 200 1.66 -5.41 2.27
C LEU A 200 0.17 -5.61 1.98
N VAL A 201 -0.50 -4.56 1.47
CA VAL A 201 -1.92 -4.68 1.10
C VAL A 201 -2.09 -5.76 0.03
N LYS A 202 -1.25 -5.76 -1.00
CA LYS A 202 -1.33 -6.75 -2.08
C LYS A 202 -1.07 -8.18 -1.62
N GLN A 203 -0.12 -8.40 -0.71
CA GLN A 203 0.13 -9.71 -0.11
C GLN A 203 -1.07 -10.23 0.69
N GLY A 204 -1.80 -9.32 1.35
CA GLY A 204 -3.02 -9.65 2.10
C GLY A 204 -4.26 -9.91 1.24
N LEU A 205 -4.18 -9.75 -0.09
CA LEU A 205 -5.29 -10.02 -1.01
C LEU A 205 -5.17 -11.44 -1.58
N PRO A 206 -6.30 -12.11 -1.86
CA PRO A 206 -6.28 -13.42 -2.50
C PRO A 206 -5.61 -13.33 -3.87
N ASN A 207 -4.59 -14.18 -4.08
CA ASN A 207 -3.95 -14.36 -5.38
C ASN A 207 -5.02 -14.81 -6.40
N LYS A 208 -5.14 -14.09 -7.50
CA LYS A 208 -5.88 -14.50 -8.70
C LYS A 208 -4.93 -14.67 -9.85
#